data_AF-X5MDA3-F1
#
_entry.id   AF-X5MDA3-F1
#
_cell.length_a   1.000
_cell.length_b   1.000
_cell.length_c   1.000
_cell.angle_alpha   90.00
_cell.angle_beta   90.00
_cell.angle_gamma   90.00
#
_symmetry.space_group_name_H-M   'P 1'
#
loop_
_entity.id
_entity.type
_entity.pdbx_description
1 polymer ?
#
loop_
_entity_poly.entity_id
_entity_poly.type
_entity_poly.pdbx_seq_one_letter_code
_entity_poly.pdbx_strand_id
1 'polypeptide(L)'
;MPDRSAMTEKNKPSSVLSLRLTRDERARLEHEAGHQTLSAYARSVLFGADAAKPRPRTRRSAPDEKLLAQILGQMGQSALAQSLATLAQAVRLGSLPITPETETAMRKACADIAVIKSVLMKALHIKEH
;
A
#
# COMPACT_ATOMS: atom_id res chain seq x y z
N MET A 1 7.46 -8.80 -36.73
CA MET A 1 6.96 -9.23 -35.41
C MET A 1 8.16 -9.43 -34.49
N PRO A 2 8.51 -8.50 -33.59
CA PRO A 2 9.52 -8.76 -32.58
C PRO A 2 8.90 -9.19 -31.25
N ASP A 3 9.61 -10.14 -30.65
CA ASP A 3 9.36 -10.90 -29.43
C ASP A 3 9.29 -10.01 -28.16
N ARG A 4 8.31 -10.27 -27.29
CA ARG A 4 7.99 -9.55 -26.05
C ARG A 4 8.72 -10.10 -24.81
N SER A 5 9.96 -10.56 -24.95
CA SER A 5 10.66 -11.26 -23.85
C SER A 5 11.73 -10.44 -23.12
N ALA A 6 11.89 -9.16 -23.42
CA ALA A 6 12.85 -8.30 -22.74
C ALA A 6 12.16 -7.34 -21.77
N MET A 7 11.86 -7.78 -20.53
CA MET A 7 11.66 -6.90 -19.36
C MET A 7 11.45 -7.75 -18.09
N THR A 8 12.51 -8.02 -17.33
CA THR A 8 12.55 -8.09 -15.83
C THR A 8 13.92 -8.52 -15.28
N GLU A 9 15.02 -7.95 -15.77
CA GLU A 9 16.33 -8.05 -15.11
C GLU A 9 16.40 -7.11 -13.89
N LYS A 10 15.54 -7.34 -12.89
CA LYS A 10 15.55 -6.61 -11.61
C LYS A 10 16.61 -7.22 -10.68
N ASN A 11 17.84 -6.71 -10.78
CA ASN A 11 18.81 -6.50 -9.71
C ASN A 11 18.79 -7.56 -8.57
N LYS A 12 18.87 -8.83 -8.94
CA LYS A 12 19.22 -9.91 -8.01
C LYS A 12 20.75 -9.97 -7.99
N PRO A 13 21.40 -9.99 -6.81
CA PRO A 13 22.84 -10.20 -6.77
C PRO A 13 23.15 -11.54 -7.45
N SER A 14 23.99 -11.49 -8.49
CA SER A 14 24.27 -12.60 -9.39
C SER A 14 25.14 -13.71 -8.78
N SER A 15 25.57 -13.55 -7.51
CA SER A 15 26.41 -14.54 -6.84
C SER A 15 26.18 -14.54 -5.31
N VAL A 16 26.25 -15.73 -4.72
CA VAL A 16 26.17 -15.99 -3.27
C VAL A 16 27.57 -16.29 -2.76
N LEU A 17 27.97 -15.66 -1.66
CA LEU A 17 29.22 -15.98 -0.97
C LEU A 17 29.00 -17.21 -0.07
N SER A 18 29.54 -18.36 -0.49
CA SER A 18 29.58 -19.59 0.30
C SER A 18 30.92 -19.70 1.02
N LEU A 19 30.91 -19.56 2.35
CA LEU A 19 32.11 -19.66 3.20
C LEU A 19 31.98 -20.89 4.12
N ARG A 20 33.01 -21.74 4.16
CA ARG A 20 33.08 -22.81 5.16
C ARG A 20 33.57 -22.20 6.47
N LEU A 21 32.79 -22.40 7.53
CA LEU A 21 33.11 -21.95 8.87
C LEU A 21 33.22 -23.17 9.79
N THR A 22 34.24 -23.18 10.63
CA THR A 22 34.28 -24.06 11.80
C THR A 22 33.27 -23.60 12.85
N ARG A 23 32.99 -24.45 13.85
CA ARG A 23 32.01 -24.13 14.90
C ARG A 23 32.42 -22.90 15.70
N ASP A 24 33.70 -22.79 16.04
CA ASP A 24 34.27 -21.67 16.78
C ASP A 24 34.21 -20.35 16.00
N GLU A 25 34.56 -20.37 14.71
CA GLU A 25 34.48 -19.19 13.85
C GLU A 25 33.04 -18.70 13.69
N ARG A 26 32.09 -19.63 13.56
CA ARG A 26 30.67 -19.30 13.50
C ARG A 26 30.18 -18.68 14.81
N ALA A 27 30.53 -19.25 15.96
CA ALA A 27 30.13 -18.73 17.26
C ALA A 27 30.68 -17.32 17.51
N ARG A 28 31.93 -17.07 17.11
CA ARG A 28 32.54 -15.73 17.17
C ARG A 28 31.79 -14.74 16.27
N LEU A 29 31.48 -15.13 15.04
CA LEU A 29 30.70 -14.31 14.10
C LEU A 29 29.29 -14.00 14.62
N GLU A 30 28.62 -14.97 15.25
CA GLU A 30 27.29 -14.76 15.85
C GLU A 30 27.35 -13.82 17.05
N HIS A 31 28.40 -13.91 17.87
CA HIS A 31 28.63 -12.99 18.99
C HIS A 31 28.89 -11.55 18.52
N GLU A 32 29.77 -11.37 17.54
CA GLU A 32 30.11 -10.04 17.01
C GLU A 32 28.96 -9.42 16.18
N ALA A 33 28.14 -10.23 15.51
CA ALA A 33 26.99 -9.76 14.73
C ALA A 33 25.84 -9.19 15.59
N GLY A 34 25.74 -9.62 16.85
CA GLY A 34 24.71 -9.17 17.80
C GLY A 34 23.28 -9.35 17.27
N HIS A 35 22.62 -8.25 16.92
CA HIS A 35 21.24 -8.25 16.41
C HIS A 35 21.13 -8.32 14.87
N GLN A 36 22.24 -8.32 14.15
CA GLN A 36 22.26 -8.39 12.69
C GLN A 36 22.29 -9.84 12.19
N THR A 37 21.81 -10.09 10.98
CA THR A 37 22.01 -11.39 10.35
C THR A 37 23.49 -11.57 9.98
N LEU A 38 24.02 -12.79 10.04
CA LEU A 38 25.41 -13.07 9.70
C LEU A 38 25.82 -12.54 8.32
N SER A 39 24.93 -12.61 7.33
CA SER A 39 25.19 -12.05 6.00
C SER A 39 25.23 -10.53 5.98
N ALA A 40 24.44 -9.85 6.82
CA ALA A 40 24.47 -8.39 6.93
C ALA A 40 25.74 -7.93 7.67
N TYR A 41 26.12 -8.62 8.74
CA TYR A 41 27.36 -8.38 9.47
C TYR A 41 28.59 -8.67 8.60
N ALA A 42 28.64 -9.80 7.89
CA ALA A 42 29.73 -10.09 6.96
C ALA A 42 29.86 -9.02 5.87
N ARG A 43 28.72 -8.49 5.39
CA ARG A 43 28.71 -7.42 4.39
C ARG A 43 29.19 -6.08 4.96
N SER A 44 28.87 -5.75 6.21
CA SER A 44 29.33 -4.53 6.87
C SER A 44 30.84 -4.56 7.14
N VAL A 45 31.37 -5.72 7.52
CA VAL A 45 32.82 -5.93 7.71
C VAL A 45 33.57 -5.88 6.38
N LEU A 46 33.06 -6.52 5.33
CA LEU A 46 33.75 -6.62 4.03
C LEU A 46 33.67 -5.35 3.17
N PHE A 47 32.57 -4.60 3.25
CA PHE A 47 32.30 -3.47 2.34
C PHE A 47 32.00 -2.16 3.08
N GLY A 48 32.19 -2.11 4.40
CA GLY A 48 31.92 -0.95 5.25
C GLY A 48 30.47 -0.87 5.73
N ALA A 49 30.25 -0.11 6.82
CA ALA A 49 28.96 0.00 7.51
C ALA A 49 27.79 0.46 6.59
N ASP A 50 28.09 1.24 5.55
CA ASP A 50 27.09 1.72 4.58
C ASP A 50 26.60 0.65 3.59
N ALA A 51 27.39 -0.41 3.34
CA ALA A 51 27.03 -1.48 2.42
C ALA A 51 26.00 -2.47 2.99
N ALA A 52 25.82 -2.45 4.31
CA ALA A 52 24.86 -3.28 5.03
C ALA A 52 23.52 -2.58 5.27
N LYS A 53 23.26 -1.40 4.66
CA LYS A 53 21.99 -0.69 4.87
C LYS A 53 20.84 -1.60 4.38
N PRO A 54 20.00 -2.11 5.29
CA PRO A 54 18.88 -2.95 4.90
C PRO A 54 18.00 -2.12 3.97
N ARG A 55 17.52 -2.71 2.87
CA ARG A 55 16.41 -2.10 2.13
C ARG A 55 15.34 -1.76 3.17
N PRO A 56 14.84 -0.51 3.23
CA PRO A 56 13.83 -0.14 4.19
C PRO A 56 12.68 -1.14 4.04
N ARG A 57 12.42 -1.92 5.08
CA ARG A 57 11.27 -2.83 5.10
C ARG A 57 10.07 -1.94 4.85
N THR A 58 9.37 -2.16 3.74
CA THR A 58 8.08 -1.53 3.48
C THR A 58 7.28 -1.70 4.77
N ARG A 59 6.97 -0.59 5.42
CA ARG A 59 6.31 -0.57 6.73
C ARG A 59 5.10 -1.49 6.61
N ARG A 60 5.04 -2.55 7.41
CA ARG A 60 3.85 -3.40 7.45
C ARG A 60 2.74 -2.48 7.94
N SER A 61 1.76 -2.19 7.09
CA SER A 61 0.59 -1.39 7.48
C SER A 61 0.00 -2.00 8.75
N ALA A 62 -0.28 -1.15 9.73
CA ALA A 62 -0.90 -1.58 10.97
C ALA A 62 -2.25 -2.29 10.66
N PRO A 63 -2.72 -3.22 11.50
CA PRO A 63 -4.02 -3.86 11.30
C PRO A 63 -5.15 -2.87 11.01
N ASP A 64 -5.14 -1.72 11.68
CA ASP A 64 -6.14 -0.66 11.52
C ASP A 64 -6.06 0.02 10.15
N GLU A 65 -4.85 0.24 9.62
CA GLU A 65 -4.63 0.84 8.30
C GLU A 65 -5.15 -0.07 7.18
N LYS A 66 -5.07 -1.40 7.35
CA LYS A 66 -5.67 -2.34 6.39
C LYS A 66 -7.20 -2.30 6.41
N LEU A 67 -7.80 -2.18 7.59
CA LEU A 67 -9.25 -2.11 7.72
C LEU A 67 -9.78 -0.82 7.09
N LEU A 68 -9.12 0.31 7.34
CA LEU A 68 -9.45 1.60 6.74
C LEU A 68 -9.30 1.56 5.20
N ALA A 69 -8.27 0.90 4.68
CA ALA A 69 -8.08 0.72 3.24
C ALA A 69 -9.18 -0.16 2.61
N GLN A 70 -9.64 -1.19 3.31
CA GLN A 70 -10.76 -2.03 2.86
C GLN A 70 -12.06 -1.24 2.81
N ILE A 71 -12.37 -0.45 3.85
CA ILE A 71 -13.56 0.42 3.87
C ILE A 71 -13.51 1.40 2.69
N LEU A 72 -12.38 2.07 2.47
CA LEU A 72 -12.22 2.99 1.34
C LEU A 72 -12.38 2.28 -0.01
N GLY A 73 -11.86 1.05 -0.14
CA GLY A 73 -12.02 0.22 -1.33
C GLY A 73 -13.47 -0.18 -1.59
N GLN A 74 -14.20 -0.61 -0.55
CA GLN A 74 -15.63 -0.95 -0.65
C GLN A 74 -16.48 0.29 -0.99
N MET A 75 -16.13 1.46 -0.45
CA MET A 75 -16.76 2.72 -0.85
C MET A 75 -16.52 3.04 -2.33
N GLY A 76 -15.32 2.81 -2.87
CA GLY A 76 -15.04 2.99 -4.30
C GLY A 76 -15.75 1.98 -5.20
N GLN A 77 -15.93 0.74 -4.73
CA GLN A 77 -16.68 -0.30 -5.43
C GLN A 77 -18.19 -0.15 -5.32
N SER A 78 -18.66 0.63 -4.35
CA SER A 78 -20.09 0.88 -4.19
C SER A 78 -20.65 1.52 -5.45
N ALA A 79 -21.83 1.08 -5.87
CA ALA A 79 -22.46 1.51 -7.11
C ALA A 79 -23.04 2.94 -7.03
N LEU A 80 -22.48 3.84 -6.20
CA LEU A 80 -23.00 5.19 -5.96
C LEU A 80 -23.15 6.00 -7.26
N ALA A 81 -22.18 5.89 -8.18
CA ALA A 81 -22.26 6.54 -9.48
C ALA A 81 -23.43 6.00 -10.33
N GLN A 82 -23.65 4.67 -10.30
CA GLN A 82 -24.75 4.04 -11.01
C GLN A 82 -26.11 4.42 -10.41
N SER A 83 -26.22 4.43 -9.07
CA SER A 83 -27.42 4.87 -8.36
C SER A 83 -27.77 6.32 -8.65
N LEU A 84 -26.77 7.23 -8.68
CA LEU A 84 -26.97 8.62 -9.07
C LEU A 84 -27.43 8.75 -10.53
N ALA A 85 -26.88 7.94 -11.44
CA ALA A 85 -27.31 7.93 -12.83
C ALA A 85 -28.78 7.48 -13.00
N THR A 86 -29.20 6.44 -12.26
CA THR A 86 -30.59 5.97 -12.23
C THR A 86 -31.54 7.03 -11.67
N LEU A 87 -31.15 7.69 -10.57
CA LEU A 87 -31.94 8.79 -9.99
C LEU A 87 -32.09 9.95 -10.98
N ALA A 88 -30.99 10.37 -11.62
CA ALA A 88 -31.02 11.43 -12.63
C ALA A 88 -31.92 11.05 -13.82
N GLN A 89 -31.93 9.77 -14.21
CA GLN A 89 -32.83 9.27 -15.26
C GLN A 89 -34.30 9.32 -14.82
N ALA A 90 -34.61 8.89 -13.59
CA ALA A 90 -35.97 8.93 -13.05
C ALA A 90 -36.52 10.38 -12.96
N VAL A 91 -35.66 11.34 -12.60
CA VAL A 91 -35.98 12.77 -12.61
C VAL A 91 -36.23 13.29 -14.03
N ARG A 92 -35.35 12.99 -14.99
CA ARG A 92 -35.52 13.40 -16.39
C ARG A 92 -36.82 12.86 -17.01
N LEU A 93 -37.23 11.66 -16.62
CA LEU A 93 -38.47 11.02 -17.08
C LEU A 93 -39.72 11.51 -16.34
N GLY A 94 -39.57 12.43 -15.36
CA GLY A 94 -40.69 12.91 -14.54
C GLY A 94 -41.29 11.86 -13.60
N SER A 95 -40.63 10.70 -13.45
CA SER A 95 -41.09 9.57 -12.64
C SER A 95 -40.75 9.72 -11.16
N LEU A 96 -39.91 10.70 -10.81
CA LEU A 96 -39.52 11.00 -9.44
C LEU A 96 -39.66 12.51 -9.16
N PRO A 97 -40.71 12.96 -8.45
CA PRO A 97 -40.80 14.34 -8.02
C PRO A 97 -39.75 14.60 -6.93
N ILE A 98 -38.76 15.45 -7.23
CA ILE A 98 -37.81 15.92 -6.23
C ILE A 98 -38.34 17.22 -5.63
N THR A 99 -38.63 17.17 -4.34
CA THR A 99 -38.95 18.36 -3.54
C THR A 99 -37.65 19.06 -3.11
N PRO A 100 -37.67 20.36 -2.81
CA PRO A 100 -36.49 21.08 -2.31
C PRO A 100 -35.92 20.47 -1.02
N GLU A 101 -36.75 19.88 -0.15
CA GLU A 101 -36.31 19.16 1.04
C GLU A 101 -35.52 17.91 0.67
N THR A 102 -36.00 17.16 -0.32
CA THR A 102 -35.35 15.94 -0.82
C THR A 102 -34.01 16.27 -1.47
N GLU A 103 -33.96 17.33 -2.28
CA GLU A 103 -32.72 17.83 -2.88
C GLU A 103 -31.69 18.21 -1.81
N THR A 104 -32.13 18.93 -0.77
CA THR A 104 -31.28 19.35 0.34
C THR A 104 -30.72 18.15 1.10
N ALA A 105 -31.57 17.15 1.39
CA ALA A 105 -31.15 15.90 2.04
C ALA A 105 -30.12 15.13 1.20
N MET A 106 -30.30 15.08 -0.13
CA MET A 106 -29.34 14.43 -1.04
C MET A 106 -28.00 15.17 -1.07
N ARG A 107 -27.99 16.50 -1.20
CA ARG A 107 -26.76 17.31 -1.16
C ARG A 107 -26.01 17.10 0.16
N LYS A 108 -26.74 17.07 1.28
CA LYS A 108 -26.16 16.80 2.60
C LYS A 108 -25.53 15.41 2.67
N ALA A 109 -26.23 14.37 2.21
CA ALA A 109 -25.69 13.01 2.17
C ALA A 109 -24.41 12.92 1.31
N CYS A 110 -24.37 13.60 0.16
CA CYS A 110 -23.15 13.67 -0.66
C CYS A 110 -21.99 14.36 0.07
N ALA A 111 -22.27 15.45 0.79
CA ALA A 111 -21.27 16.15 1.59
C ALA A 111 -20.73 15.26 2.71
N ASP A 112 -21.60 14.55 3.44
CA ASP A 112 -21.21 13.62 4.50
C ASP A 112 -20.31 12.49 3.97
N ILE A 113 -20.64 11.91 2.81
CA ILE A 113 -19.82 10.89 2.14
C ILE A 113 -18.44 11.45 1.74
N ALA A 114 -18.38 12.69 1.23
CA ALA A 114 -17.12 13.35 0.88
C ALA A 114 -16.23 13.56 2.10
N VAL A 115 -16.81 13.94 3.24
CA VAL A 115 -16.09 14.07 4.52
C VAL A 115 -15.53 12.72 4.96
N ILE A 116 -16.34 11.65 4.94
CA ILE A 116 -15.89 10.29 5.30
C ILE A 116 -14.71 9.86 4.42
N LYS A 117 -14.81 10.07 3.10
CA LYS A 117 -13.73 9.76 2.15
C LYS A 117 -12.44 10.51 2.52
N SER A 118 -12.51 11.83 2.74
CA SER A 118 -11.32 12.63 3.03
C SER A 118 -10.67 12.22 4.36
N VAL A 119 -11.46 11.92 5.40
CA VAL A 119 -10.94 11.39 6.68
C VAL A 119 -10.21 10.07 6.48
N LEU A 120 -10.77 9.14 5.71
CA LEU A 120 -10.13 7.85 5.41
C LEU A 120 -8.83 8.03 4.63
N MET A 121 -8.81 8.90 3.61
CA MET A 121 -7.60 9.16 2.82
C MET A 121 -6.48 9.78 3.67
N LYS A 122 -6.82 10.71 4.58
CA LYS A 122 -5.87 11.28 5.55
C LYS A 122 -5.31 10.23 6.50
N ALA A 123 -6.17 9.36 7.05
CA ALA A 123 -5.75 8.29 7.96
C ALA A 123 -4.81 7.28 7.26
N LEU A 124 -4.99 7.06 5.96
CA LEU A 124 -4.15 6.20 5.13
C LEU A 124 -2.93 6.90 4.54
N HIS A 125 -2.73 8.19 4.81
CA HIS A 125 -1.65 9.01 4.23
C HIS A 125 -1.64 9.02 2.69
N ILE A 126 -2.82 8.87 2.07
CA ILE A 126 -2.99 8.92 0.61
C ILE A 126 -3.27 10.37 0.21
N LYS A 127 -2.56 10.87 -0.81
CA LYS A 127 -2.83 12.21 -1.37
C LYS A 127 -4.08 12.15 -2.26
N GLU A 128 -5.01 13.09 -2.06
CA GLU A 128 -6.08 13.35 -3.02
C GLU A 128 -5.49 13.97 -4.30
N HIS A 129 -5.92 13.48 -5.45
CA HIS A 129 -5.58 13.97 -6.80
C HIS A 129 -6.81 14.59 -7.45
#